data_AF-A0A662EDT9-F1
#
_entry.id   AF-A0A662EDT9-F1
#
_cell.length_a   1.000
_cell.length_b   1.000
_cell.length_c   1.000
_cell.angle_alpha   90.00
_cell.angle_beta   90.00
_cell.angle_gamma   90.00
#
_symmetry.space_group_name_H-M   'P 1'
#
loop_
_entity.id
_entity.type
_entity.pdbx_description
1 polymer ?
#
loop_
_entity_poly.entity_id
_entity_poly.type
_entity_poly.pdbx_seq_one_letter_code
_entity_poly.pdbx_strand_id
1 'polypeptide(L)'
;MSNSLHSRAQKVRAQAAIRAWEYRQRNHSKGVWFRLRRVLADAESAFAISNSEIEKLEAEGYKREPVGAEIEPQKVILFVPAARIEEIPGKRRLLVALDADFFAAPCVVLRRFED
;
A
#
# COMPACT_ATOMS: atom_id res chain seq x y z
N MET A 1 16.30 32.04 -6.60
CA MET A 1 17.27 30.92 -6.80
C MET A 1 16.90 29.62 -6.08
N SER A 2 15.96 29.59 -5.12
CA SER A 2 15.52 28.37 -4.42
C SER A 2 14.64 27.43 -5.28
N ASN A 3 13.76 27.99 -6.13
CA ASN A 3 12.82 27.18 -6.93
C ASN A 3 13.48 26.30 -8.00
N SER A 4 14.60 26.71 -8.58
CA SER A 4 15.30 25.92 -9.61
C SER A 4 16.00 24.69 -9.01
N LEU A 5 16.50 24.80 -7.77
CA LEU A 5 17.06 23.68 -7.02
C LEU A 5 15.97 22.70 -6.57
N HIS A 6 14.83 23.23 -6.11
CA HIS A 6 13.67 22.41 -5.73
C HIS A 6 13.11 21.60 -6.92
N SER A 7 12.94 22.26 -8.07
CA SER A 7 12.46 21.60 -9.29
C SER A 7 13.42 20.51 -9.78
N ARG A 8 14.74 20.78 -9.73
CA ARG A 8 15.76 19.77 -10.07
C ARG A 8 15.76 18.59 -9.11
N ALA A 9 15.65 18.83 -7.80
CA ALA A 9 15.57 17.77 -6.81
C ALA A 9 14.32 16.89 -7.00
N GLN A 10 13.17 17.50 -7.31
CA GLN A 10 11.93 16.79 -7.59
C GLN A 10 12.05 15.92 -8.86
N LYS A 11 12.70 16.44 -9.90
CA LYS A 11 12.93 15.71 -11.16
C LYS A 11 13.87 14.52 -10.97
N VAL A 12 14.93 14.67 -10.16
CA VAL A 12 15.85 13.58 -9.81
C VAL A 12 15.15 12.51 -8.98
N ARG A 13 14.33 12.90 -8.00
CA ARG A 13 13.52 11.95 -7.21
C ARG A 13 12.53 11.18 -8.08
N ALA A 14 11.85 11.86 -9.00
CA ALA A 14 10.95 11.22 -9.95
C ALA A 14 11.69 10.22 -10.86
N GLN A 15 12.85 10.60 -11.40
CA GLN A 15 13.67 9.69 -12.22
C GLN A 15 14.21 8.49 -11.43
N ALA A 16 14.60 8.69 -10.17
CA ALA A 16 15.02 7.61 -9.30
C ALA A 16 13.86 6.65 -8.99
N ALA A 17 12.66 7.17 -8.72
CA ALA A 17 11.45 6.37 -8.52
C ALA A 17 11.09 5.55 -9.78
N ILE A 18 11.17 6.17 -10.97
CA ILE A 18 10.95 5.49 -12.25
C ILE A 18 11.98 4.39 -12.49
N ARG A 19 13.28 4.68 -12.35
CA ARG A 19 14.33 3.67 -12.56
C ARG A 19 14.27 2.53 -11.56
N ALA A 20 13.98 2.84 -10.30
CA ALA A 20 13.78 1.81 -9.30
C ALA A 20 12.52 0.98 -9.64
N TRP A 21 11.44 1.60 -10.13
CA TRP A 21 10.25 0.90 -10.63
C TRP A 21 10.59 0.00 -11.83
N GLU A 22 11.34 0.47 -12.83
CA GLU A 22 11.78 -0.31 -14.00
C GLU A 22 12.70 -1.49 -13.61
N TYR A 23 13.64 -1.25 -12.69
CA TYR A 23 14.54 -2.29 -12.16
C TYR A 23 13.76 -3.37 -11.41
N ARG A 24 12.74 -2.97 -10.65
CA ARG A 24 11.80 -3.90 -10.02
C ARG A 24 10.91 -4.60 -11.03
N GLN A 25 10.36 -3.92 -12.04
CA GLN A 25 9.53 -4.57 -13.08
C GLN A 25 10.29 -5.70 -13.79
N ARG A 26 11.59 -5.56 -14.01
CA ARG A 26 12.43 -6.65 -14.55
C ARG A 26 12.47 -7.90 -13.65
N ASN A 27 12.35 -7.75 -12.33
CA ASN A 27 12.31 -8.86 -11.39
C ASN A 27 10.87 -9.26 -10.94
N HIS A 28 9.88 -8.35 -11.07
CA HIS A 28 8.49 -8.45 -10.55
C HIS A 28 7.42 -8.84 -11.57
N SER A 29 7.76 -8.97 -12.85
CA SER A 29 6.85 -9.57 -13.85
C SER A 29 6.49 -11.05 -13.55
N LYS A 30 7.06 -11.65 -12.48
CA LYS A 30 6.69 -12.95 -11.86
C LYS A 30 5.30 -12.96 -11.18
N GLY A 31 4.31 -12.30 -11.79
CA GLY A 31 2.91 -12.33 -11.33
C GLY A 31 2.61 -11.51 -10.07
N VAL A 32 3.49 -10.58 -9.66
CA VAL A 32 3.26 -9.73 -8.46
C VAL A 32 2.01 -8.89 -8.62
N TRP A 33 1.83 -8.26 -9.79
CA TRP A 33 0.62 -7.51 -10.11
C TRP A 33 -0.63 -8.37 -10.08
N PHE A 34 -0.52 -9.62 -10.52
CA PHE A 34 -1.63 -10.58 -10.44
C PHE A 34 -1.95 -10.95 -8.99
N ARG A 35 -0.93 -11.24 -8.16
CA ARG A 35 -1.11 -11.51 -6.73
C ARG A 35 -1.73 -10.33 -6.00
N LEU A 36 -1.30 -9.09 -6.30
CA LEU A 36 -1.86 -7.89 -5.70
C LEU A 36 -3.33 -7.69 -6.11
N ARG A 37 -3.64 -7.88 -7.39
CA ARG A 37 -5.04 -7.87 -7.86
C ARG A 37 -5.88 -8.94 -7.16
N ARG A 38 -5.33 -10.14 -6.93
CA ARG A 38 -6.01 -11.19 -6.17
C ARG A 38 -6.27 -10.79 -4.72
N VAL A 39 -5.29 -10.19 -4.05
CA VAL A 39 -5.47 -9.63 -2.69
C VAL A 39 -6.58 -8.59 -2.68
N LEU A 40 -6.64 -7.70 -3.66
CA LEU A 40 -7.73 -6.72 -3.75
C LEU A 40 -9.08 -7.33 -4.15
N ALA A 41 -9.10 -8.39 -4.96
CA ALA A 41 -10.32 -9.08 -5.34
C ALA A 41 -11.00 -9.77 -4.14
N ASP A 42 -10.21 -10.20 -3.16
CA ASP A 42 -10.70 -10.76 -1.90
C ASP A 42 -11.21 -9.67 -0.91
N ALA A 43 -11.01 -8.39 -1.22
CA ALA A 43 -11.33 -7.28 -0.34
C ALA A 43 -12.66 -6.60 -0.71
N GLU A 44 -13.57 -6.52 0.24
CA GLU A 44 -14.81 -5.73 0.11
C GLU A 44 -14.53 -4.23 0.28
N SER A 45 -13.62 -3.89 1.19
CA SER A 45 -13.27 -2.49 1.47
C SER A 45 -11.81 -2.33 1.87
N ALA A 46 -11.27 -1.14 1.62
CA ALA A 46 -9.89 -0.78 1.89
C ALA A 46 -9.81 0.55 2.65
N PHE A 47 -8.87 0.64 3.58
CA PHE A 47 -8.64 1.85 4.36
C PHE A 47 -7.15 2.13 4.53
N ALA A 48 -6.75 3.38 4.32
CA ALA A 48 -5.45 3.89 4.71
C ALA A 48 -5.44 4.17 6.21
N ILE A 49 -4.38 3.73 6.90
CA ILE A 49 -4.18 3.96 8.33
C ILE A 49 -2.75 4.44 8.61
N SER A 50 -2.48 4.84 9.86
CA SER A 50 -1.15 5.27 10.28
C SER A 50 -0.23 4.07 10.56
N ASN A 51 1.09 4.30 10.52
CA ASN A 51 2.07 3.27 10.87
C ASN A 51 1.91 2.77 12.32
N SER A 52 1.56 3.66 13.26
CA SER A 52 1.37 3.27 14.67
C SER A 52 0.19 2.31 14.85
N GLU A 53 -0.85 2.40 14.02
CA GLU A 53 -1.96 1.44 14.06
C GLU A 53 -1.59 0.10 13.42
N ILE A 54 -0.73 0.09 12.40
CA ILE A 54 -0.15 -1.16 11.86
C ILE A 54 0.63 -1.90 12.95
N GLU A 55 1.53 -1.21 13.67
CA GLU A 55 2.34 -1.84 14.71
C GLU A 55 1.47 -2.49 15.80
N LYS A 56 0.36 -1.85 16.18
CA LYS A 56 -0.62 -2.43 17.10
C LYS A 56 -1.28 -3.67 16.52
N LEU A 57 -1.76 -3.61 15.28
CA LEU A 57 -2.39 -4.76 14.62
C LEU A 57 -1.41 -5.93 14.48
N GLU A 58 -0.14 -5.67 14.20
CA GLU A 58 0.87 -6.73 14.16
C GLU A 58 1.13 -7.35 15.54
N ALA A 59 1.16 -6.53 16.60
CA ALA A 59 1.23 -7.01 17.97
C ALA A 59 -0.02 -7.81 18.39
N GLU A 60 -1.18 -7.48 17.84
CA GLU A 60 -2.44 -8.24 17.97
C GLU A 60 -2.41 -9.57 17.17
N GLY A 61 -1.41 -9.77 16.29
CA GLY A 61 -1.19 -11.01 15.53
C GLY A 61 -1.65 -10.98 14.07
N TYR A 62 -2.09 -9.83 13.54
CA TYR A 62 -2.43 -9.70 12.13
C TYR A 62 -1.19 -9.79 11.23
N LYS A 63 -1.32 -10.53 10.13
CA LYS A 63 -0.19 -10.86 9.24
C LYS A 63 -0.16 -9.95 8.02
N ARG A 64 1.05 -9.52 7.65
CA ARG A 64 1.32 -8.81 6.40
C ARG A 64 1.08 -9.70 5.19
N GLU A 65 0.36 -9.19 4.22
CA GLU A 65 0.31 -9.78 2.89
C GLU A 65 1.68 -9.64 2.21
N PRO A 66 2.34 -10.75 1.82
CA PRO A 66 3.72 -10.71 1.31
C PRO A 66 3.90 -9.80 0.09
N VAL A 67 2.85 -9.71 -0.75
CA VAL A 67 2.87 -8.93 -1.98
C VAL A 67 3.11 -7.43 -1.73
N GLY A 68 2.80 -6.92 -0.55
CA GLY A 68 3.06 -5.53 -0.18
C GLY A 68 4.55 -5.18 -0.12
N ALA A 69 5.40 -6.14 0.29
CA ALA A 69 6.85 -5.97 0.29
C ALA A 69 7.48 -6.13 -1.12
N GLU A 70 6.72 -6.70 -2.05
CA GLU A 70 7.10 -6.95 -3.45
C GLU A 70 6.73 -5.81 -4.41
N ILE A 71 6.15 -4.70 -3.94
CA ILE A 71 5.78 -3.57 -4.80
C ILE A 71 6.53 -2.31 -4.42
N GLU A 72 6.57 -1.34 -5.33
CA GLU A 72 7.03 0.02 -5.02
C GLU A 72 5.95 1.06 -5.29
N PRO A 73 5.73 1.99 -4.34
CA PRO A 73 6.33 2.02 -3.00
C PRO A 73 5.92 0.78 -2.20
N GLN A 74 6.84 0.27 -1.37
CA GLN A 74 6.53 -0.85 -0.49
C GLN A 74 5.34 -0.49 0.41
N LYS A 75 4.48 -1.46 0.65
CA LYS A 75 3.23 -1.27 1.40
C LYS A 75 3.10 -2.33 2.48
N VAL A 76 2.51 -1.93 3.59
CA VAL A 76 1.96 -2.89 4.55
C VAL A 76 0.48 -3.05 4.24
N ILE A 77 0.08 -4.29 3.95
CA ILE A 77 -1.30 -4.66 3.67
C ILE A 77 -1.70 -5.73 4.68
N LEU A 78 -2.77 -5.51 5.44
CA LEU A 78 -3.31 -6.46 6.42
C LEU A 78 -4.79 -6.73 6.12
N PHE A 79 -5.23 -7.97 6.29
CA PHE A 79 -6.66 -8.25 6.42
C PHE A 79 -7.08 -8.18 7.88
N VAL A 80 -8.12 -7.40 8.17
CA VAL A 80 -8.61 -7.14 9.53
C VAL A 80 -10.14 -7.26 9.55
N PRO A 81 -10.74 -7.89 10.58
CA PRO A 81 -12.19 -7.96 10.75
C PRO A 81 -12.84 -6.58 10.82
N ALA A 82 -14.09 -6.48 10.33
CA ALA A 82 -14.85 -5.23 10.29
C ALA A 82 -14.91 -4.55 11.66
N ALA A 83 -15.24 -5.30 12.71
CA ALA A 83 -15.33 -4.80 14.07
C ALA A 83 -14.04 -4.09 14.52
N ARG A 84 -12.88 -4.67 14.21
CA ARG A 84 -11.59 -4.09 14.58
C ARG A 84 -11.22 -2.89 13.71
N ILE A 85 -11.54 -2.92 12.41
CA ILE A 85 -11.37 -1.74 11.54
C ILE A 85 -12.18 -0.57 12.07
N GLU A 86 -13.38 -0.81 12.61
CA GLU A 86 -14.23 0.28 13.09
C GLU A 86 -13.61 1.09 14.22
N GLU A 87 -12.83 0.44 15.07
CA GLU A 87 -12.13 1.04 16.20
C GLU A 87 -10.84 1.79 15.81
N ILE A 88 -10.36 1.68 14.56
CA ILE A 88 -9.11 2.33 14.15
C ILE A 88 -9.33 3.86 14.04
N PRO A 89 -8.62 4.68 14.83
CA PRO A 89 -8.73 6.12 14.75
C PRO A 89 -8.09 6.66 13.48
N GLY A 90 -8.75 7.64 12.84
CA GLY A 90 -8.19 8.35 11.69
C GLY A 90 -8.07 7.51 10.41
N LYS A 91 -8.73 6.33 10.34
CA LYS A 91 -8.80 5.55 9.11
C LYS A 91 -9.45 6.36 7.98
N ARG A 92 -8.88 6.29 6.79
CA ARG A 92 -9.42 6.94 5.59
C ARG A 92 -9.79 5.89 4.57
N ARG A 93 -11.05 5.88 4.12
CA ARG A 93 -11.51 4.94 3.11
C ARG A 93 -10.79 5.16 1.78
N LEU A 94 -10.41 4.06 1.13
CA LEU A 94 -9.83 4.01 -0.20
C LEU A 94 -10.79 3.29 -1.15
N LEU A 95 -10.62 3.54 -2.45
CA LEU A 95 -11.19 2.65 -3.45
C LEU A 95 -10.43 1.32 -3.43
N VAL A 96 -11.15 0.22 -3.63
CA VAL A 96 -10.53 -1.11 -3.82
C VAL A 96 -10.05 -1.21 -5.26
N ALA A 97 -9.01 -0.45 -5.60
CA ALA A 97 -8.46 -0.34 -6.93
C ALA A 97 -6.95 -0.08 -6.87
N LEU A 98 -6.26 -0.39 -7.98
CA LEU A 98 -4.86 -0.02 -8.16
C LEU A 98 -4.76 1.41 -8.69
N ASP A 99 -5.09 2.38 -7.84
CA ASP A 99 -5.09 3.80 -8.16
C ASP A 99 -3.99 4.58 -7.42
N ALA A 100 -3.90 5.88 -7.71
CA ALA A 100 -2.91 6.75 -7.12
C ALA A 100 -3.03 6.84 -5.58
N ASP A 101 -4.26 6.84 -5.05
CA ASP A 101 -4.51 6.95 -3.61
C ASP A 101 -4.09 5.68 -2.87
N PHE A 102 -4.35 4.51 -3.45
CA PHE A 102 -3.87 3.24 -2.96
C PHE A 102 -2.34 3.24 -2.92
N PHE A 103 -1.67 3.60 -4.02
CA PHE A 103 -0.21 3.62 -4.05
C PHE A 103 0.40 4.69 -3.13
N ALA A 104 -0.27 5.81 -2.90
CA ALA A 104 0.16 6.85 -1.98
C ALA A 104 0.06 6.44 -0.49
N ALA A 105 -0.86 5.54 -0.13
CA ALA A 105 -1.06 5.12 1.26
C ALA A 105 -0.09 3.97 1.67
N PRO A 106 0.98 4.20 2.45
CA PRO A 106 1.97 3.16 2.75
C PRO A 106 1.39 1.99 3.57
N CYS A 107 0.35 2.24 4.35
CA CYS A 107 -0.29 1.28 5.24
C CYS A 107 -1.77 1.17 4.91
N VAL A 108 -2.22 -0.03 4.55
CA VAL A 108 -3.58 -0.33 4.12
C VAL A 108 -4.12 -1.52 4.90
N VAL A 109 -5.32 -1.39 5.43
CA VAL A 109 -6.10 -2.51 5.95
C VAL A 109 -7.25 -2.82 5.01
N LEU A 110 -7.51 -4.11 4.83
CA LEU A 110 -8.53 -4.65 3.95
C LEU A 110 -9.54 -5.44 4.78
N ARG A 111 -10.82 -5.29 4.47
CA ARG A 111 -11.90 -6.16 4.96
C ARG A 111 -12.19 -7.20 3.88
N ARG A 112 -12.29 -8.49 4.24
CA ARG A 112 -12.78 -9.52 3.31
C ARG A 112 -14.29 -9.41 3.12
N PHE A 113 -14.81 -9.90 2.00
CA PHE A 113 -16.23 -10.22 1.91
C PHE A 113 -16.59 -11.25 3.00
N GLU A 114 -17.76 -11.09 3.60
CA GLU A 114 -18.38 -12.13 4.44
C GLU A 114 -19.13 -13.10 3.50
N ASP A 115 -19.05 -14.39 3.79
CA ASP A 115 -19.80 -15.44 3.07
C ASP A 115 -21.31 -15.34 3.33
#